data_AF-A0A844M6W3-F1
#
_entry.id   AF-A0A844M6W3-F1
#
_cell.length_a   1.000
_cell.length_b   1.000
_cell.length_c   1.000
_cell.angle_alpha   90.00
_cell.angle_beta   90.00
_cell.angle_gamma   90.00
#
_symmetry.space_group_name_H-M   'P 1'
#
loop_
_entity.id
_entity.type
_entity.pdbx_description
1 polymer ?
#
loop_
_entity_poly.entity_id
_entity_poly.type
_entity_poly.pdbx_seq_one_letter_code
_entity_poly.pdbx_strand_id
1 'polypeptide(L)'
;MNRYPLLHKPKGDFRTLPQVETSVIGEGHYIRADGNGYGHVILQLEPNSHQDGCFMLWSVTQNQSPNMNCKCLITEYYLQSVYRGLCEAIAEEVENYRYTQYVPFPYQNTNVRIVGGSYHPIDSRASSFQRAAYIALAQAISQLPDSPLYL
;
A
#
# COMPACT_ATOMS: atom_id res chain seq x y z
N MET A 1 6.69 -3.42 17.30
CA MET A 1 6.14 -3.22 15.96
C MET A 1 6.21 -1.73 15.65
N ASN A 2 6.86 -1.33 14.57
CA ASN A 2 7.06 0.08 14.25
C ASN A 2 5.79 0.61 13.54
N ARG A 3 5.18 1.67 14.06
CA ARG A 3 3.94 2.30 13.51
C ARG A 3 4.34 3.61 12.84
N TYR A 4 4.03 3.76 11.56
CA TYR A 4 4.13 5.06 10.89
C TYR A 4 2.93 5.94 11.28
N PRO A 5 2.96 7.26 11.02
CA PRO A 5 1.85 8.16 11.33
C PRO A 5 0.53 7.69 10.69
N LEU A 6 -0.58 8.20 11.21
CA LEU A 6 -1.92 8.01 10.66
C LEU A 6 -1.92 8.35 9.16
N LEU A 7 -2.31 7.40 8.31
CA LEU A 7 -2.36 7.61 6.86
C LEU A 7 -3.48 8.58 6.49
N HIS A 8 -4.62 8.43 7.17
CA HIS A 8 -5.80 9.23 6.93
C HIS A 8 -6.70 9.24 8.15
N LYS A 9 -7.26 10.42 8.43
CA LYS A 9 -8.40 10.60 9.33
C LYS A 9 -9.60 10.97 8.47
N PRO A 10 -10.65 10.13 8.38
CA PRO A 10 -11.84 10.46 7.63
C PRO A 10 -12.46 11.78 8.12
N LYS A 11 -12.97 12.59 7.19
CA LYS A 11 -13.83 13.74 7.50
C LYS A 11 -15.29 13.30 7.37
N GLY A 12 -16.06 13.21 8.46
CA GLY A 12 -17.51 12.89 8.40
C GLY A 12 -18.00 11.90 9.47
N ASP A 13 -19.25 11.43 9.35
CA ASP A 13 -19.85 10.43 10.25
C ASP A 13 -19.31 9.02 9.95
N PHE A 14 -18.34 8.63 10.78
CA PHE A 14 -17.55 7.40 10.69
C PHE A 14 -18.39 6.11 10.72
N ARG A 15 -19.64 6.14 11.17
CA ARG A 15 -20.40 4.90 11.38
C ARG A 15 -20.85 4.22 10.07
N THR A 16 -20.69 4.87 8.92
CA THR A 16 -21.27 4.41 7.64
C THR A 16 -20.24 3.96 6.61
N LEU A 17 -18.94 4.15 6.84
CA LEU A 17 -17.90 3.72 5.90
C LEU A 17 -17.65 2.20 5.98
N PRO A 18 -17.41 1.53 4.84
CA PRO A 18 -17.12 0.10 4.82
C PRO A 18 -15.85 -0.21 5.63
N GLN A 19 -15.83 -1.39 6.23
CA GLN A 19 -14.70 -1.90 6.99
C GLN A 19 -14.11 -3.12 6.28
N VAL A 20 -12.79 -3.25 6.33
CA VAL A 20 -12.15 -4.51 5.95
C VAL A 20 -12.49 -5.53 7.03
N GLU A 21 -13.29 -6.54 6.69
CA GLU A 21 -13.68 -7.61 7.63
C GLU A 21 -12.69 -8.78 7.63
N THR A 22 -12.13 -9.07 6.45
CA THR A 22 -11.15 -10.14 6.23
C THR A 22 -9.89 -9.57 5.65
N SER A 23 -8.75 -10.14 6.02
CA SER A 23 -7.48 -9.67 5.46
C SER A 23 -7.35 -10.03 3.99
N VAL A 24 -6.90 -9.07 3.18
CA VAL A 24 -6.65 -9.23 1.73
C VAL A 24 -5.24 -8.80 1.39
N ILE A 25 -4.65 -9.45 0.38
CA ILE A 25 -3.28 -9.20 -0.08
C ILE A 25 -3.31 -8.57 -1.47
N GLY A 26 -2.58 -7.48 -1.66
CA GLY A 26 -2.37 -6.87 -2.98
C GLY A 26 -0.90 -6.83 -3.35
N GLU A 27 -0.59 -7.12 -4.61
CA GLU A 27 0.78 -7.21 -5.11
C GLU A 27 0.99 -6.22 -6.27
N GLY A 28 1.86 -5.25 -6.05
CA GLY A 28 2.11 -4.18 -6.98
C GLY A 28 3.48 -4.30 -7.62
N HIS A 29 3.51 -4.48 -8.93
CA HIS A 29 4.71 -4.43 -9.75
C HIS A 29 4.70 -3.20 -10.65
N TYR A 30 5.75 -2.40 -10.58
CA TYR A 30 6.00 -1.32 -11.52
C TYR A 30 7.34 -1.53 -12.21
N ILE A 31 7.30 -1.70 -13.53
CA ILE A 31 8.47 -1.85 -14.39
C ILE A 31 8.35 -0.83 -15.51
N ARG A 32 9.36 0.04 -15.67
CA ARG A 32 9.40 0.95 -16.82
C ARG A 32 9.82 0.21 -18.08
N ALA A 33 9.19 0.55 -19.20
CA ALA A 33 9.51 -0.04 -20.50
C ALA A 33 10.95 0.25 -20.96
N ASP A 34 11.55 1.35 -20.49
CA ASP A 34 12.94 1.72 -20.77
C ASP A 34 13.97 0.98 -19.90
N GLY A 35 13.53 0.02 -19.08
CA GLY A 35 14.36 -0.73 -18.13
C GLY A 35 14.81 0.09 -16.91
N ASN A 36 14.59 1.40 -16.87
CA ASN A 36 15.12 2.31 -15.85
C ASN A 36 14.11 2.60 -14.73
N GLY A 37 13.45 1.58 -14.22
CA GLY A 37 12.55 1.72 -13.08
C GLY A 37 11.93 0.40 -12.66
N TYR A 38 12.26 -0.05 -11.45
CA TYR A 38 11.70 -1.24 -10.83
C TYR A 38 11.19 -0.96 -9.41
N GLY A 39 9.96 -1.36 -9.12
CA GLY A 39 9.41 -1.39 -7.78
C GLY A 39 8.47 -2.59 -7.64
N HIS A 40 8.59 -3.31 -6.54
CA HIS A 40 7.69 -4.40 -6.18
C HIS A 40 7.32 -4.31 -4.70
N VAL A 41 6.03 -4.26 -4.41
CA VAL A 41 5.47 -4.12 -3.06
C VAL A 41 4.33 -5.11 -2.87
N ILE A 42 4.32 -5.81 -1.74
CA ILE A 42 3.19 -6.64 -1.31
C ILE A 42 2.60 -6.02 -0.04
N LEU A 43 1.32 -5.70 -0.11
CA LEU A 43 0.55 -5.12 0.99
C LEU A 43 -0.50 -6.11 1.48
N GLN A 44 -0.76 -6.05 2.78
CA GLN A 44 -1.88 -6.71 3.43
C GLN A 44 -2.77 -5.63 4.04
N LEU A 45 -4.04 -5.62 3.65
CA LEU A 45 -5.07 -4.86 4.36
C LEU A 45 -5.67 -5.77 5.43
N GLU A 46 -5.80 -5.27 6.65
CA GLU A 46 -6.37 -6.02 7.76
C GLU A 46 -7.25 -5.12 8.64
N PRO A 47 -8.29 -5.67 9.29
CA PRO A 47 -9.11 -4.92 10.23
C PRO A 47 -8.25 -4.33 11.35
N ASN A 48 -8.52 -3.08 11.72
CA ASN A 48 -7.94 -2.44 12.88
C ASN A 48 -8.92 -2.55 14.07
N SER A 49 -8.60 -3.45 14.99
CA SER A 49 -9.39 -3.73 16.19
C SER A 49 -9.57 -2.52 17.13
N HIS A 50 -8.69 -1.52 17.04
CA HIS A 50 -8.76 -0.33 17.89
C HIS A 50 -9.76 0.71 17.42
N GLN A 51 -10.30 0.56 16.21
CA GLN A 51 -11.30 1.46 15.61
C GLN A 51 -10.91 2.96 15.67
N ASP A 52 -9.61 3.25 15.64
CA ASP A 52 -9.03 4.59 15.78
C ASP A 52 -8.62 5.21 14.42
N GLY A 53 -9.12 4.67 13.30
CA GLY A 53 -8.81 5.13 11.95
C GLY A 53 -7.88 4.20 11.15
N CYS A 54 -7.26 4.75 10.11
CA CYS A 54 -6.46 3.99 9.14
C CYS A 54 -4.97 4.22 9.34
N PHE A 55 -4.24 3.14 9.61
CA PHE A 55 -2.83 3.21 9.97
C PHE A 55 -1.97 2.44 8.99
N MET A 56 -0.78 2.98 8.73
CA MET A 56 0.26 2.19 8.12
C MET A 56 0.99 1.40 9.20
N LEU A 57 0.95 0.09 9.06
CA LEU A 57 1.79 -0.82 9.78
C LEU A 57 2.90 -1.32 8.86
N TRP A 58 4.02 -1.72 9.43
CA TRP A 58 4.97 -2.53 8.70
C TRP A 58 5.48 -3.62 9.60
N SER A 59 5.51 -4.82 9.03
CA SER A 59 6.14 -5.98 9.61
C SER A 59 7.00 -6.57 8.52
N VAL A 60 7.96 -5.79 8.02
CA VAL A 60 9.07 -6.36 7.28
C VAL A 60 9.98 -7.00 8.32
N THR A 61 9.55 -8.12 8.86
CA THR A 61 10.45 -9.02 9.56
C THR A 61 11.49 -9.39 8.49
N GLN A 62 12.75 -9.01 8.69
CA GLN A 62 13.83 -9.29 7.72
C GLN A 62 13.98 -10.78 7.38
N ASN A 63 13.23 -11.65 8.04
CA ASN A 63 13.08 -13.05 7.74
C ASN A 63 11.62 -13.44 7.97
N GLN A 64 11.13 -14.40 7.17
CA GLN A 64 9.90 -15.17 7.34
C GLN A 64 8.69 -14.73 6.50
N SER A 65 8.83 -14.78 5.18
CA SER A 65 7.80 -15.43 4.38
C SER A 65 8.32 -16.84 4.04
N PRO A 66 7.69 -17.93 4.52
CA PRO A 66 8.22 -19.29 4.38
C PRO A 66 8.34 -19.78 2.92
N ASN A 67 7.71 -19.07 1.97
CA ASN A 67 7.63 -19.46 0.57
C ASN A 67 8.29 -18.46 -0.40
N MET A 68 8.94 -17.40 0.09
CA MET A 68 9.68 -16.48 -0.78
C MET A 68 11.20 -16.69 -0.63
N ASN A 69 11.77 -17.48 -1.53
CA ASN A 69 13.22 -17.53 -1.82
C ASN A 69 13.73 -16.22 -2.47
N CYS A 70 13.26 -15.06 -1.99
CA CYS A 70 13.57 -13.77 -2.59
C CYS A 70 14.67 -13.09 -1.77
N LYS A 71 15.91 -13.16 -2.28
CA LYS A 71 17.12 -12.53 -1.71
C LYS A 71 17.11 -10.99 -1.67
N CYS A 72 16.05 -10.35 -2.15
CA CYS A 72 15.97 -8.91 -2.28
C CYS A 72 14.69 -8.41 -1.60
N LEU A 73 14.74 -8.18 -0.29
CA LEU A 73 13.67 -7.54 0.47
C LEU A 73 13.74 -6.02 0.31
N ILE A 74 12.58 -5.35 0.35
CA ILE A 74 12.50 -3.89 0.34
C ILE A 74 13.40 -3.33 1.46
N THR A 75 14.34 -2.47 1.09
CA THR A 75 15.25 -1.82 2.04
C THR A 75 14.56 -0.63 2.71
N GLU A 76 15.06 -0.20 3.89
CA GLU A 76 14.52 0.96 4.61
C GLU A 76 14.46 2.23 3.75
N TYR A 77 15.42 2.39 2.84
CA TYR A 77 15.46 3.48 1.86
C TYR A 77 14.17 3.57 1.01
N TYR A 78 13.61 2.42 0.61
CA TYR A 78 12.40 2.38 -0.20
C TYR A 78 11.12 2.39 0.65
N LEU A 79 11.17 2.04 1.93
CA LEU A 79 9.99 2.09 2.81
C LEU A 79 9.39 3.49 2.91
N GLN A 80 10.22 4.53 2.99
CA GLN A 80 9.73 5.92 2.98
C GLN A 80 9.03 6.26 1.66
N SER A 81 9.50 5.69 0.55
CA SER A 81 8.88 5.89 -0.76
C SER A 81 7.54 5.15 -0.86
N VAL A 82 7.43 3.94 -0.31
CA VAL A 82 6.17 3.19 -0.22
C VAL A 82 5.17 3.93 0.67
N TYR A 83 5.58 4.39 1.85
CA TYR A 83 4.75 5.21 2.73
C TYR A 83 4.20 6.44 2.01
N ARG A 84 5.08 7.18 1.31
CA ARG A 84 4.67 8.35 0.53
C ARG A 84 3.67 8.00 -0.57
N GLY A 85 3.88 6.91 -1.30
CA GLY A 85 2.93 6.45 -2.33
C GLY A 85 1.57 6.09 -1.75
N LEU A 86 1.53 5.49 -0.55
CA LEU A 86 0.28 5.19 0.16
C LEU A 86 -0.41 6.45 0.68
N CYS A 87 0.32 7.39 1.26
CA CYS A 87 -0.24 8.69 1.65
C CYS A 87 -0.82 9.42 0.45
N GLU A 88 -0.10 9.48 -0.68
CA GLU A 88 -0.58 10.11 -1.91
C GLU A 88 -1.80 9.39 -2.50
N ALA A 89 -1.89 8.06 -2.35
CA ALA A 89 -3.04 7.28 -2.83
C ALA A 89 -4.29 7.45 -1.94
N ILE A 90 -4.11 7.62 -0.62
CA ILE A 90 -5.22 7.65 0.36
C ILE A 90 -5.65 9.10 0.67
N ALA A 91 -4.72 10.05 0.69
CA ALA A 91 -5.05 11.46 0.89
C ALA A 91 -5.70 12.01 -0.39
N GLU A 92 -7.02 12.10 -0.37
CA GLU A 92 -7.78 12.95 -1.29
C GLU A 92 -7.11 14.33 -1.39
N GLU A 93 -6.98 14.82 -2.63
CA GLU A 93 -6.34 16.09 -3.04
C GLU A 93 -4.81 16.10 -3.17
N VAL A 94 -4.26 15.38 -4.16
CA VAL A 94 -3.03 15.85 -4.83
C VAL A 94 -3.38 16.39 -6.21
N GLU A 95 -3.68 17.70 -6.26
CA GLU A 95 -4.11 18.49 -7.42
C GLU A 95 -3.18 18.41 -8.66
N ASN A 96 -2.00 17.78 -8.56
CA ASN A 96 -0.96 17.82 -9.59
C ASN A 96 -0.36 16.47 -10.03
N TYR A 97 -0.92 15.33 -9.63
CA TYR A 97 -0.48 14.04 -10.20
C TYR A 97 -1.31 13.65 -11.44
N ARG A 98 -0.73 13.94 -12.62
CA ARG A 98 -1.28 13.61 -13.95
C ARG A 98 -1.38 12.11 -14.30
N TYR A 99 -1.03 11.20 -13.39
CA TYR A 99 -0.93 9.77 -13.70
C TYR A 99 -1.29 8.88 -12.52
N THR A 100 -2.54 8.92 -12.07
CA THR A 100 -3.15 7.78 -11.38
C THR A 100 -4.65 8.03 -11.36
N GLN A 101 -5.42 7.07 -11.86
CA GLN A 101 -6.84 6.97 -11.52
C GLN A 101 -6.94 7.08 -9.99
N TYR A 102 -7.92 7.82 -9.48
CA TYR A 102 -8.12 7.85 -8.05
C TYR A 102 -8.40 6.42 -7.59
N VAL A 103 -7.67 5.94 -6.59
CA VAL A 103 -8.10 4.76 -5.83
C VAL A 103 -8.85 5.33 -4.65
N PRO A 104 -10.18 5.50 -4.73
CA PRO A 104 -10.94 5.84 -3.54
C PRO A 104 -10.64 4.78 -2.48
N PHE A 105 -10.14 5.23 -1.33
CA PHE A 105 -9.92 4.40 -0.15
C PHE A 105 -11.03 4.70 0.86
N PRO A 106 -12.27 4.19 0.66
CA PRO A 106 -13.40 4.50 1.53
C PRO A 106 -13.37 3.69 2.85
N TYR A 107 -12.31 2.92 3.10
CA TYR A 107 -12.26 2.01 4.23
C TYR A 107 -11.76 2.71 5.48
N GLN A 108 -12.50 2.54 6.56
CA GLN A 108 -12.10 2.97 7.89
C GLN A 108 -11.50 1.80 8.68
N ASN A 109 -10.84 2.12 9.81
CA ASN A 109 -10.37 1.12 10.76
C ASN A 109 -9.58 0.00 10.07
N THR A 110 -8.65 0.38 9.21
CA THR A 110 -7.87 -0.56 8.41
C THR A 110 -6.39 -0.32 8.66
N ASN A 111 -5.67 -1.41 8.92
CA ASN A 111 -4.22 -1.41 8.92
C ASN A 111 -3.73 -1.77 7.52
N VAL A 112 -2.87 -0.93 6.95
CA VAL A 112 -2.16 -1.18 5.70
C VAL A 112 -0.76 -1.66 6.07
N ARG A 113 -0.49 -2.95 5.88
CA ARG A 113 0.77 -3.59 6.28
C ARG A 113 1.63 -3.92 5.06
N ILE A 114 2.89 -3.46 5.04
CA ILE A 114 3.88 -4.01 4.12
C ILE A 114 4.31 -5.39 4.63
N VAL A 115 4.07 -6.42 3.82
CA VAL A 115 4.38 -7.83 4.13
C VAL A 115 5.44 -8.44 3.22
N GLY A 116 5.80 -7.75 2.13
CA GLY A 116 6.81 -8.23 1.21
C GLY A 116 7.05 -7.29 0.04
N GLY A 117 7.78 -7.81 -0.94
CA GLY A 117 8.17 -7.09 -2.15
C GLY A 117 9.65 -7.29 -2.44
N SER A 118 10.11 -6.72 -3.54
CA SER A 118 11.50 -6.82 -3.95
C SER A 118 12.04 -5.57 -4.61
N TYR A 119 13.36 -5.49 -4.71
CA TYR A 119 14.07 -4.42 -5.40
C TYR A 119 15.10 -4.99 -6.39
N HIS A 120 15.47 -4.20 -7.38
CA HIS A 120 16.59 -4.45 -8.27
C HIS A 120 17.73 -3.48 -7.93
N PRO A 121 18.98 -3.93 -7.72
CA PRO A 121 20.06 -3.05 -7.24
C PRO A 121 20.36 -1.84 -8.13
N ILE A 122 20.12 -1.95 -9.44
CA ILE A 122 20.44 -0.91 -10.42
C ILE A 122 19.19 -0.13 -10.83
N ASP A 123 18.07 -0.82 -11.03
CA ASP A 123 16.89 -0.23 -11.67
C ASP A 123 15.86 0.27 -10.65
N SER A 124 16.00 -0.07 -9.37
CA SER A 124 15.05 0.41 -8.37
C SER A 124 15.17 1.91 -8.12
N ARG A 125 14.00 2.55 -8.06
CA ARG A 125 13.87 3.99 -7.83
C ARG A 125 12.76 4.25 -6.83
N ALA A 126 12.92 5.29 -6.02
CA ALA A 126 11.89 5.76 -5.08
C ALA A 126 10.52 5.93 -5.74
N SER A 127 10.46 6.59 -6.91
CA SER A 127 9.23 6.79 -7.66
C SER A 127 8.60 5.50 -8.21
N SER A 128 9.40 4.45 -8.42
CA SER A 128 8.90 3.14 -8.84
C SER A 128 8.23 2.42 -7.67
N PHE A 129 8.77 2.54 -6.45
CA PHE A 129 8.16 2.02 -5.23
C PHE A 129 6.88 2.76 -4.84
N GLN A 130 6.79 4.07 -5.08
CA GLN A 130 5.55 4.84 -4.91
C GLN A 130 4.43 4.27 -5.79
N ARG A 131 4.72 4.06 -7.08
CA ARG A 131 3.74 3.48 -8.03
C ARG A 131 3.39 2.04 -7.70
N ALA A 132 4.38 1.22 -7.34
CA ALA A 132 4.14 -0.15 -6.91
C ALA A 132 3.24 -0.21 -5.66
N ALA A 133 3.41 0.70 -4.71
CA ALA A 133 2.55 0.81 -3.54
C ALA A 133 1.09 1.13 -3.91
N TYR A 134 0.88 2.07 -4.85
CA TYR A 134 -0.44 2.38 -5.39
C TYR A 134 -1.08 1.16 -6.07
N ILE A 135 -0.33 0.44 -6.91
CA ILE A 135 -0.85 -0.75 -7.62
C ILE A 135 -1.22 -1.85 -6.60
N ALA A 136 -0.37 -2.09 -5.60
CA ALA A 136 -0.63 -3.07 -4.55
C ALA A 136 -1.90 -2.70 -3.77
N LEU A 137 -2.08 -1.43 -3.43
CA LEU A 137 -3.27 -0.94 -2.73
C LEU A 137 -4.53 -1.11 -3.58
N ALA A 138 -4.48 -0.72 -4.87
CA ALA A 138 -5.58 -0.89 -5.80
C ALA A 138 -5.98 -2.37 -5.95
N GLN A 139 -5.00 -3.27 -6.09
CA GLN A 139 -5.26 -4.70 -6.15
C GLN A 139 -5.90 -5.24 -4.86
N ALA A 140 -5.41 -4.82 -3.70
CA ALA A 140 -5.99 -5.24 -2.42
C ALA A 140 -7.45 -4.76 -2.29
N ILE A 141 -7.73 -3.50 -2.65
CA ILE A 141 -9.09 -2.95 -2.64
C ILE A 141 -10.00 -3.65 -3.64
N SER A 142 -9.50 -4.02 -4.82
CA SER A 142 -10.31 -4.74 -5.81
C SER A 142 -10.85 -6.06 -5.27
N GLN A 143 -10.14 -6.72 -4.35
CA GLN A 143 -10.57 -7.98 -3.76
C GLN A 143 -11.61 -7.83 -2.65
N LEU A 144 -11.90 -6.61 -2.20
CA LEU A 144 -12.91 -6.36 -1.18
C LEU A 144 -14.31 -6.40 -1.81
N PRO A 145 -15.32 -6.95 -1.10
CA PRO A 145 -16.66 -7.13 -1.64
C PRO A 145 -17.35 -5.81 -2.03
N ASP A 146 -17.06 -4.72 -1.31
CA ASP A 146 -17.63 -3.39 -1.54
C ASP A 146 -16.69 -2.48 -2.36
N SER A 147 -15.81 -3.08 -3.17
CA SER A 147 -14.79 -2.34 -3.89
C SER A 147 -15.37 -1.32 -4.88
N PRO A 148 -15.01 -0.03 -4.77
CA PRO A 148 -15.37 0.98 -5.78
C PRO A 148 -14.60 0.79 -7.10
N LEU A 149 -13.61 -0.11 -7.15
CA LEU A 149 -12.82 -0.41 -8.35
C LEU A 149 -13.44 -1.50 -9.23
N TYR A 150 -14.56 -2.09 -8.81
CA TYR A 150 -15.38 -2.95 -9.65
C TYR A 150 -16.56 -2.14 -10.23
N LEU A 151 -16.40 -1.71 -11.48
CA LEU A 151 -17.47 -1.42 -12.44
C LEU A 151 -17.12 -2.11 -13.77
#